data_AF-A0A1V4YSL1-F1
#
_entry.id   AF-A0A1V4YSL1-F1
#
_cell.length_a   1.000
_cell.length_b   1.000
_cell.length_c   1.000
_cell.angle_alpha   90.00
_cell.angle_beta   90.00
_cell.angle_gamma   90.00
#
_symmetry.space_group_name_H-M   'P 1'
#
loop_
_entity.id
_entity.type
_entity.pdbx_description
1 polymer ?
#
loop_
_entity_poly.entity_id
_entity_poly.type
_entity_poly.pdbx_seq_one_letter_code
_entity_poly.pdbx_strand_id
1 'polypeptide(L)'
;MDDEDSFISFNLICPECGVGNPEGAEYCLVCDRDLQETILFMEDDPFDLEVTRDFLIEYRKNFWGTRRTGKIEKYSWDKMEDVHFGFPVNRFIFNYQDRRVVLPLREENMQMMKRLFKE
;
A
#
# COMPACT_ATOMS: atom_id res chain seq x y z
N MET A 1 -7.01 -27.33 -29.96
CA MET A 1 -7.70 -26.03 -29.96
C MET A 1 -7.60 -25.58 -28.54
N ASP A 2 -6.53 -24.83 -28.31
CA ASP A 2 -6.13 -24.23 -27.06
C ASP A 2 -7.17 -23.18 -26.66
N ASP A 3 -7.59 -23.21 -25.40
CA ASP A 3 -8.09 -22.06 -24.66
C ASP A 3 -7.90 -22.43 -23.18
N GLU A 4 -6.64 -22.41 -22.74
CA GLU A 4 -6.34 -22.24 -21.31
C GLU A 4 -6.79 -20.81 -20.97
N ASP A 5 -7.99 -20.67 -20.41
CA ASP A 5 -8.44 -19.47 -19.72
C ASP A 5 -7.47 -19.18 -18.55
N SER A 6 -6.32 -18.59 -18.86
CA SER A 6 -5.44 -18.00 -17.87
C SER A 6 -6.17 -16.78 -17.33
N PHE A 7 -6.87 -16.95 -16.20
CA PHE A 7 -7.66 -15.91 -15.57
C PHE A 7 -6.75 -14.72 -15.23
N ILE A 8 -6.84 -13.62 -16.00
CA ILE A 8 -6.02 -12.43 -15.77
C ILE A 8 -6.58 -11.72 -14.53
N SER A 9 -5.77 -11.68 -13.48
CA SER A 9 -6.06 -10.97 -12.23
C SER A 9 -5.77 -9.47 -12.37
N PHE A 10 -6.70 -8.62 -11.92
CA PHE A 10 -6.59 -7.15 -11.97
C PHE A 10 -6.33 -6.53 -10.58
N ASN A 11 -5.57 -7.23 -9.75
CA ASN A 11 -5.37 -6.87 -8.34
C ASN A 11 -4.30 -5.78 -8.12
N LEU A 12 -3.54 -5.39 -9.16
CA LEU A 12 -2.55 -4.33 -9.05
C LEU A 12 -3.22 -2.95 -9.18
N ILE A 13 -3.68 -2.40 -8.07
CA ILE A 13 -4.33 -1.09 -8.06
C ILE A 13 -3.30 0.02 -8.28
N CYS A 14 -3.53 0.87 -9.29
CA CYS A 14 -2.69 2.02 -9.56
C CYS A 14 -2.78 3.03 -8.42
N PRO A 15 -1.67 3.36 -7.75
CA PRO A 15 -1.70 4.29 -6.63
C PRO A 15 -2.03 5.73 -7.04
N GLU A 16 -1.99 6.10 -8.32
CA GLU A 16 -2.32 7.45 -8.78
C GLU A 16 -3.81 7.63 -9.10
N CYS A 17 -4.41 6.68 -9.84
CA CYS A 17 -5.77 6.83 -10.34
C CYS A 17 -6.78 5.81 -9.79
N GLY A 18 -6.32 4.82 -9.00
CA GLY A 18 -7.18 3.80 -8.37
C GLY A 18 -7.68 2.70 -9.30
N VAL A 19 -7.26 2.68 -10.57
CA VAL A 19 -7.65 1.63 -11.53
C VAL A 19 -6.88 0.35 -11.26
N GLY A 20 -7.57 -0.80 -11.27
CA GLY A 20 -6.94 -2.12 -11.22
C GLY A 20 -6.27 -2.49 -12.53
N ASN A 21 -5.04 -3.00 -12.46
CA ASN A 21 -4.21 -3.38 -13.61
C ASN A 21 -3.89 -4.88 -13.53
N PRO A 22 -3.61 -5.51 -14.69
CA PRO A 22 -3.12 -6.88 -14.72
C PRO A 22 -1.91 -7.07 -13.82
N GLU A 23 -1.78 -8.24 -13.21
CA GLU A 23 -0.55 -8.60 -12.50
C GLU A 23 0.67 -8.51 -13.43
N GLY A 24 1.73 -7.85 -12.95
CA GLY A 24 2.95 -7.61 -13.73
C GLY A 24 2.86 -6.47 -14.75
N ALA A 25 1.78 -5.69 -14.79
CA ALA A 25 1.71 -4.50 -15.63
C ALA A 25 2.80 -3.49 -15.28
N GLU A 26 3.59 -3.07 -16.27
CA GLU A 26 4.65 -2.07 -16.08
C GLU A 26 4.10 -0.65 -15.95
N TYR A 27 3.00 -0.35 -16.64
CA TYR A 27 2.35 0.95 -16.63
C TYR A 27 0.85 0.80 -16.38
N CYS A 28 0.25 1.82 -15.75
CA CYS A 28 -1.19 1.89 -15.57
C CYS A 28 -1.90 2.06 -16.91
N LEU A 29 -2.92 1.24 -17.17
CA LEU A 29 -3.68 1.23 -18.42
C LEU A 29 -4.52 2.51 -18.67
N VAL A 30 -4.62 3.41 -17.70
CA VAL A 30 -5.44 4.64 -17.78
C VAL A 30 -4.62 5.92 -17.67
N CYS A 31 -3.65 5.98 -16.76
CA CYS A 31 -2.89 7.21 -16.50
C CYS A 31 -1.39 7.11 -16.82
N ASP A 32 -0.95 6.00 -17.43
CA ASP A 32 0.44 5.74 -17.84
C ASP A 32 1.48 5.81 -16.71
N ARG A 33 1.03 5.78 -15.44
CA ARG A 33 1.93 5.72 -14.28
C ARG A 33 2.75 4.44 -14.32
N ASP A 34 4.04 4.57 -14.06
CA ASP A 34 4.93 3.42 -13.81
C ASP A 34 4.53 2.67 -12.52
N LEU A 35 4.33 1.36 -12.66
CA LEU A 35 3.91 0.43 -11.60
C LEU A 35 4.97 -0.64 -11.30
N GLN A 36 6.13 -0.64 -11.96
CA GLN A 36 7.13 -1.72 -11.85
C GLN A 36 7.61 -1.96 -10.41
N GLU A 37 7.59 -0.90 -9.60
CA GLU A 37 8.02 -0.93 -8.19
C GLU A 37 6.85 -1.10 -7.21
N THR A 38 5.60 -0.96 -7.66
CA THR A 38 4.42 -1.11 -6.79
C THR A 38 4.12 -2.59 -6.56
N ILE A 39 4.21 -3.03 -5.30
CA ILE A 39 3.86 -4.39 -4.88
C ILE A 39 2.37 -4.44 -4.51
N LEU A 40 1.92 -3.45 -3.75
CA LEU A 40 0.56 -3.39 -3.24
C LEU A 40 0.13 -1.94 -3.03
N PHE A 41 -1.15 -1.67 -3.26
CA PHE A 41 -1.79 -0.42 -2.89
C PHE A 41 -3.05 -0.69 -2.08
N MET A 42 -3.22 0.03 -0.98
CA MET A 42 -4.31 -0.11 -0.02
C MET A 42 -4.96 1.24 0.23
N GLU A 43 -6.28 1.32 0.04
CA GLU A 43 -7.04 2.50 0.43
C GLU A 43 -7.47 2.41 1.89
N ASP A 44 -7.28 3.47 2.66
CA ASP A 44 -7.78 3.60 4.02
C ASP A 44 -8.39 5.00 4.25
N ASP A 45 -9.07 5.22 5.37
CA ASP A 45 -9.78 6.48 5.66
C ASP A 45 -8.83 7.66 5.85
N PRO A 46 -7.84 7.61 6.77
CA PRO A 46 -6.96 8.76 7.00
C PRO A 46 -5.89 8.93 5.91
N PHE A 47 -5.56 7.88 5.18
CA PHE A 47 -4.50 7.84 4.18
C PHE A 47 -4.66 6.64 3.26
N ASP A 48 -4.05 6.70 2.08
CA ASP A 48 -3.74 5.47 1.32
C ASP A 48 -2.32 5.02 1.60
N LEU A 49 -2.04 3.74 1.40
CA LEU A 49 -0.71 3.17 1.50
C LEU A 49 -0.30 2.51 0.20
N GLU A 50 0.92 2.79 -0.23
CA GLU A 50 1.59 2.05 -1.29
C GLU A 50 2.81 1.34 -0.71
N VAL A 51 2.89 0.05 -0.97
CA VAL A 51 4.04 -0.80 -0.66
C VAL A 51 4.82 -0.94 -1.95
N THR A 52 6.06 -0.51 -1.92
CA THR A 52 7.03 -0.72 -3.00
C THR A 52 8.14 -1.65 -2.53
N ARG A 53 9.07 -2.01 -3.42
CA ARG A 53 10.23 -2.84 -3.04
C ARG A 53 11.08 -2.23 -1.93
N ASP A 54 11.22 -0.90 -1.92
CA ASP A 54 12.14 -0.19 -1.02
C ASP A 54 11.43 0.67 0.03
N PHE A 55 10.17 1.05 -0.21
CA PHE A 55 9.43 2.00 0.64
C PHE A 55 8.00 1.58 0.96
N LEU A 56 7.56 1.96 2.16
CA LEU A 56 6.16 2.22 2.49
C LEU A 56 5.86 3.70 2.26
N ILE A 57 4.81 4.01 1.50
CA ILE A 57 4.44 5.38 1.14
C ILE A 57 3.03 5.66 1.66
N GLU A 58 2.89 6.68 2.51
CA GLU A 58 1.61 7.18 3.02
C GLU A 58 1.15 8.39 2.19
N TYR A 59 -0.02 8.28 1.58
CA TYR A 59 -0.70 9.38 0.91
C TYR A 59 -1.80 9.96 1.81
N ARG A 60 -1.53 11.10 2.44
CA ARG A 60 -2.44 11.66 3.44
C ARG A 60 -3.75 12.15 2.82
N LYS A 61 -4.89 11.75 3.38
CA LYS A 61 -6.21 12.25 2.99
C LYS A 61 -6.68 13.40 3.87
N ASN A 62 -7.67 14.13 3.34
CA ASN A 62 -8.38 15.16 4.08
C ASN A 62 -9.15 14.55 5.27
N PHE A 63 -9.70 15.40 6.13
CA PHE A 63 -10.43 14.96 7.32
C PHE A 63 -11.59 13.99 7.02
N TRP A 64 -12.19 14.10 5.83
CA TRP A 64 -13.31 13.26 5.41
C TRP A 64 -12.88 11.96 4.74
N GLY A 65 -11.58 11.72 4.55
CA GLY A 65 -11.06 10.52 3.85
C GLY A 65 -11.43 10.44 2.37
N THR A 66 -11.88 11.54 1.75
CA THR A 66 -12.42 11.53 0.38
C THR A 66 -11.38 11.90 -0.68
N ARG A 67 -10.35 12.67 -0.31
CA ARG A 67 -9.33 13.17 -1.23
C ARG A 67 -7.97 13.25 -0.57
N ARG A 68 -6.93 12.95 -1.33
CA ARG A 68 -5.53 13.19 -0.93
C ARG A 68 -5.27 14.68 -0.82
N THR A 69 -4.42 15.04 0.12
CA THR A 69 -4.01 16.44 0.38
C THR A 69 -2.74 16.83 -0.38
N GLY A 70 -2.08 15.86 -1.03
CA GLY A 70 -0.75 16.03 -1.61
C GLY A 70 0.40 15.87 -0.61
N LYS A 71 0.10 15.78 0.70
CA LYS A 71 1.12 15.40 1.70
C LYS A 71 1.44 13.92 1.58
N ILE A 72 2.72 13.61 1.41
CA ILE A 72 3.25 12.25 1.25
C ILE A 72 4.35 12.04 2.29
N GLU A 73 4.29 10.93 3.03
CA GLU A 73 5.39 10.45 3.86
C GLU A 73 5.95 9.17 3.25
N LYS A 74 7.28 9.05 3.19
CA LYS A 74 7.98 7.87 2.64
C LYS A 74 8.87 7.27 3.70
N TYR A 75 8.72 5.98 3.93
CA TYR A 75 9.44 5.23 4.94
C TYR A 75 10.22 4.10 4.25
N SER A 76 11.54 4.19 4.29
CA SER A 76 12.43 3.18 3.74
C SER A 76 12.41 1.92 4.60
N TRP A 77 12.23 0.73 4.01
CA TRP A 77 12.12 -0.52 4.77
C TRP A 77 13.38 -0.82 5.60
N ASP A 78 14.56 -0.53 5.05
CA ASP A 78 15.88 -0.73 5.67
C ASP A 78 16.11 0.13 6.93
N LYS A 79 15.33 1.20 7.10
CA LYS A 79 15.43 2.14 8.22
C LYS A 79 14.27 1.99 9.22
N MET A 80 13.35 1.05 8.99
CA MET A 80 12.30 0.73 9.94
C MET A 80 12.84 -0.20 11.03
N GLU A 81 12.65 0.20 12.27
CA GLU A 81 13.08 -0.57 13.45
C GLU A 81 11.87 -0.88 14.34
N ASP A 82 11.99 -1.90 15.19
CA ASP A 82 10.96 -2.31 16.17
C ASP A 82 9.54 -2.44 15.59
N VAL A 83 9.42 -3.06 14.41
CA VAL A 83 8.14 -3.27 13.72
C VAL A 83 7.24 -4.20 14.54
N HIS A 84 6.00 -3.79 14.79
CA HIS A 84 5.00 -4.60 15.47
C HIS A 84 3.57 -4.28 15.03
N PHE A 85 2.73 -5.30 15.11
CA PHE A 85 1.30 -5.23 14.85
C PHE A 85 0.53 -5.15 16.17
N GLY A 86 -0.15 -4.02 16.42
CA GLY A 86 -0.94 -3.77 17.62
C GLY A 86 -2.29 -4.50 17.64
N PHE A 87 -2.75 -4.85 18.84
CA PHE A 87 -4.07 -5.43 19.15
C PHE A 87 -4.62 -4.79 20.45
N PRO A 88 -5.95 -4.63 20.66
CA PRO A 88 -7.09 -4.96 19.79
C PRO A 88 -7.40 -3.95 18.69
N VAL A 89 -6.75 -2.78 18.72
CA VAL A 89 -6.87 -1.79 17.64
C VAL A 89 -5.77 -2.05 16.62
N ASN A 90 -6.16 -2.31 15.37
CA ASN A 90 -5.24 -2.58 14.27
C ASN A 90 -4.32 -1.39 14.00
N ARG A 91 -3.07 -1.53 14.39
CA ARG A 91 -2.03 -0.51 14.22
C ARG A 91 -0.78 -1.17 13.69
N PHE A 92 -0.23 -0.66 12.61
CA PHE A 92 1.12 -0.96 12.18
C PHE A 92 2.07 0.07 12.80
N ILE A 93 3.00 -0.40 13.62
CA ILE A 93 3.82 0.47 14.47
C ILE A 93 5.29 0.14 14.22
N PHE A 94 6.11 1.17 14.08
CA PHE A 94 7.55 1.05 13.90
C PHE A 94 8.26 2.33 14.37
N ASN A 95 9.55 2.23 14.62
CA ASN A 95 10.44 3.37 14.83
C ASN A 95 11.09 3.75 13.50
N TYR A 96 11.21 5.06 13.23
CA TYR A 96 11.83 5.59 12.02
C TYR A 96 12.43 6.95 12.30
N GLN A 97 13.75 7.12 12.11
CA GLN A 97 14.45 8.39 12.33
C GLN A 97 14.10 9.05 13.68
N ASP A 98 14.30 8.31 14.77
CA ASP A 98 14.09 8.75 16.15
C ASP A 98 12.63 9.11 16.53
N ARG A 99 11.66 8.81 15.66
CA ARG A 99 10.22 8.93 15.98
C ARG A 99 9.52 7.59 15.89
N ARG A 100 8.55 7.39 16.79
CA ARG A 100 7.60 6.28 16.71
C ARG A 100 6.49 6.63 15.72
N VAL A 101 6.29 5.81 14.71
CA VAL A 101 5.21 5.93 13.72
C VAL A 101 4.12 4.93 14.06
N VAL A 102 2.86 5.38 14.01
CA VAL A 102 1.67 4.56 14.31
C VAL A 102 0.65 4.78 13.19
N LEU A 103 0.48 3.77 12.35
CA LEU A 103 -0.50 3.78 11.26
C LEU A 103 -1.71 2.92 11.66
N PRO A 104 -2.86 3.53 11.99
CA PRO A 104 -4.09 2.77 12.18
C PRO A 104 -4.57 2.23 10.83
N LEU A 105 -4.84 0.94 10.76
CA LEU A 105 -5.27 0.26 9.53
C LEU A 105 -6.65 -0.36 9.73
N ARG A 106 -7.47 -0.37 8.68
CA ARG A 106 -8.63 -1.26 8.60
C ARG A 106 -8.19 -2.72 8.69
N GLU A 107 -9.07 -3.59 9.16
CA GLU A 107 -8.79 -5.03 9.34
C GLU A 107 -8.22 -5.67 8.07
N GLU A 108 -8.84 -5.41 6.91
CA GLU A 108 -8.41 -5.97 5.62
C GLU A 108 -6.97 -5.55 5.28
N ASN A 109 -6.66 -4.25 5.39
CA ASN A 109 -5.32 -3.71 5.15
C ASN A 109 -4.29 -4.25 6.15
N MET A 110 -4.69 -4.42 7.42
CA MET A 110 -3.86 -5.04 8.45
C MET A 110 -3.48 -6.47 8.09
N GLN A 111 -4.43 -7.27 7.60
CA GLN A 111 -4.18 -8.64 7.16
C GLN A 111 -3.27 -8.69 5.93
N MET A 112 -3.43 -7.77 4.98
CA MET A 112 -2.54 -7.65 3.83
C MET A 112 -1.10 -7.31 4.26
N MET A 113 -0.94 -6.36 5.18
CA MET A 113 0.36 -6.01 5.75
C MET A 113 1.00 -7.19 6.47
N LYS A 114 0.27 -7.93 7.31
CA LYS A 114 0.81 -9.13 8.00
C LYS A 114 1.31 -10.19 7.03
N ARG A 115 0.58 -10.44 5.93
CA ARG A 115 1.02 -11.36 4.87
C ARG A 115 2.34 -10.94 4.23
N LEU A 116 2.60 -9.64 4.07
CA LEU A 116 3.88 -9.13 3.58
C LEU A 116 5.03 -9.42 4.55
N PHE A 117 4.76 -9.36 5.86
CA PHE A 117 5.72 -9.67 6.92
C PHE A 117 5.80 -11.16 7.28
N LYS A 118 5.00 -12.03 6.63
CA LYS A 118 4.87 -13.47 6.93
C LYS A 118 4.46 -13.76 8.37
N GLU A 119 3.68 -12.86 8.97
CA GLU A 119 3.07 -13.01 10.30
C GLU A 119 1.61 -13.47 10.23
#